data_AF-A0A849PZD8-F1
#
_entry.id   AF-A0A849PZD8-F1
#
_cell.length_a   1.000
_cell.length_b   1.000
_cell.length_c   1.000
_cell.angle_alpha   90.00
_cell.angle_beta   90.00
_cell.angle_gamma   90.00
#
_symmetry.space_group_name_H-M   'P 1'
#
loop_
_entity.id
_entity.type
_entity.pdbx_description
1 polymer ?
#
loop_
_entity_poly.entity_id
_entity_poly.type
_entity_poly.pdbx_seq_one_letter_code
_entity_poly.pdbx_strand_id
1 'polypeptide(L)'
;MLPQSEIASVLEGYDLSQAKIGMIASHSALDVCDGAKDEGFESIAFCQKGRERTYSEYFKTHYDSAGNLVRGMVDRVVVYDKFKEIMAPEEQQKIIDDNILFIPNRSFTSYVDMKEIEDNFRVPMFGNRSMLRSEERGEVKNYYWLLEKAGLPFPEKIEDPADIDSLVMVKLHHAQKKLERGFFTAASTSEYNEKAQVLIKQGVITEEDLGNA
;
A
#
# COMPACT_ATOMS: atom_id res chain seq x y z
N MET A 1 -5.50 -6.04 17.47
CA MET A 1 -5.91 -4.86 16.71
C MET A 1 -6.27 -3.76 17.69
N LEU A 2 -5.80 -2.54 17.44
CA LEU A 2 -6.14 -1.36 18.22
C LEU A 2 -7.66 -1.17 18.30
N PRO A 3 -8.22 -0.94 19.49
CA PRO A 3 -9.64 -0.67 19.64
C PRO A 3 -10.06 0.62 18.93
N GLN A 4 -11.26 0.61 18.33
CA GLN A 4 -11.85 1.82 17.74
C GLN A 4 -11.97 2.95 18.77
N SER A 5 -12.23 2.63 20.04
CA SER A 5 -12.31 3.60 21.13
C SER A 5 -10.98 4.33 21.40
N GLU A 6 -9.84 3.67 21.17
CA GLU A 6 -8.52 4.32 21.33
C GLU A 6 -8.32 5.39 20.25
N ILE A 7 -8.66 5.07 19.00
CA ILE A 7 -8.57 6.03 17.88
C ILE A 7 -9.62 7.14 18.02
N ALA A 8 -10.83 6.83 18.51
CA ALA A 8 -11.85 7.83 18.79
C ALA A 8 -11.37 8.83 19.85
N SER A 9 -10.73 8.36 20.92
CA SER A 9 -10.16 9.23 21.96
C SER A 9 -9.05 10.15 21.43
N VAL A 10 -8.23 9.67 20.48
CA VAL A 10 -7.25 10.52 19.79
C VAL A 10 -7.95 11.60 18.96
N LEU A 11 -8.96 11.22 18.19
CA LEU A 11 -9.70 12.14 17.31
C LEU A 11 -10.51 13.19 18.11
N GLU A 12 -11.03 12.85 19.29
CA GLU A 12 -11.66 13.81 20.21
C GLU A 12 -10.71 14.92 20.67
N GLY A 13 -9.40 14.66 20.67
CA GLY A 13 -8.37 15.65 20.96
C GLY A 13 -8.00 16.53 19.76
N TYR A 14 -8.51 16.27 18.56
CA TYR A 14 -8.15 17.03 17.36
C TYR A 14 -8.94 18.35 17.29
N ASP A 15 -8.26 19.43 16.91
CA ASP A 15 -8.90 20.60 16.32
C ASP A 15 -9.11 20.33 14.82
N LEU A 16 -10.31 19.84 14.49
CA LEU A 16 -10.66 19.51 13.11
C LEU A 16 -10.70 20.72 12.16
N SER A 17 -10.78 21.94 12.69
CA SER A 17 -10.65 23.16 11.86
C SER A 17 -9.22 23.37 11.34
N GLN A 18 -8.25 22.70 11.95
CA GLN A 18 -6.82 22.69 11.60
C GLN A 18 -6.37 21.32 11.09
N ALA A 19 -7.33 20.45 10.73
CA ALA A 19 -7.04 19.12 10.23
C ALA A 19 -6.19 19.20 8.96
N LYS A 20 -5.28 18.24 8.83
CA LYS A 20 -4.41 18.12 7.65
C LYS A 20 -4.43 16.70 7.13
N ILE A 21 -4.05 16.52 5.87
CA ILE A 21 -4.08 15.23 5.20
C ILE A 21 -2.66 14.70 5.06
N GLY A 22 -2.36 13.58 5.72
CA GLY A 22 -1.05 12.95 5.71
C GLY A 22 -1.04 11.61 4.99
N MET A 23 0.03 11.30 4.25
CA MET A 23 0.18 9.99 3.60
C MET A 23 1.65 9.60 3.40
N ILE A 24 1.92 8.29 3.29
CA ILE A 24 3.22 7.81 2.78
C ILE A 24 3.38 8.29 1.33
N ALA A 25 4.50 8.96 1.04
CA ALA A 25 4.76 9.60 -0.23
C ALA A 25 5.22 8.59 -1.31
N SER A 26 4.29 7.74 -1.74
CA SER A 26 4.46 6.74 -2.80
C SER A 26 3.07 6.27 -3.27
N HIS A 27 3.00 5.41 -4.30
CA HIS A 27 1.75 4.92 -4.89
C HIS A 27 0.85 6.06 -5.41
N SER A 28 -0.19 6.43 -4.67
CA SER A 28 -1.22 7.40 -5.04
C SER A 28 -1.11 8.70 -4.25
N ALA A 29 0.07 8.99 -3.69
CA ALA A 29 0.26 10.14 -2.80
C ALA A 29 0.00 11.48 -3.49
N LEU A 30 0.35 11.63 -4.77
CA LEU A 30 0.07 12.87 -5.50
C LEU A 30 -1.43 13.08 -5.70
N ASP A 31 -2.19 12.02 -6.01
CA ASP A 31 -3.65 12.10 -6.15
C ASP A 31 -4.32 12.50 -4.83
N VAL A 32 -3.82 11.97 -3.71
CA VAL A 32 -4.32 12.35 -2.38
C VAL A 32 -3.96 13.80 -2.06
N CYS A 33 -2.74 14.25 -2.39
CA CYS A 33 -2.34 15.64 -2.22
C CYS A 33 -3.20 16.59 -3.07
N ASP A 34 -3.48 16.23 -4.32
CA ASP A 34 -4.30 17.01 -5.25
C ASP A 34 -5.75 17.14 -4.73
N GLY A 35 -6.37 16.00 -4.37
CA GLY A 35 -7.70 16.02 -3.76
C GLY A 35 -7.75 16.77 -2.42
N ALA A 36 -6.70 16.67 -1.60
CA ALA A 36 -6.61 17.48 -0.38
C ALA A 36 -6.60 18.99 -0.69
N LYS A 37 -5.96 19.41 -1.80
CA LYS A 37 -5.96 20.80 -2.22
C LYS A 37 -7.30 21.30 -2.70
N ASP A 38 -7.99 20.51 -3.51
CA ASP A 38 -9.33 20.86 -3.98
C ASP A 38 -10.32 21.05 -2.82
N GLU A 39 -10.15 20.28 -1.74
CA GLU A 39 -10.97 20.36 -0.53
C GLU A 39 -10.42 21.35 0.52
N GLY A 40 -9.34 22.08 0.21
CA GLY A 40 -8.78 23.14 1.07
C GLY A 40 -7.94 22.68 2.26
N PHE A 41 -7.53 21.41 2.31
CA PHE A 41 -6.66 20.88 3.36
C PHE A 41 -5.17 21.12 3.04
N GLU A 42 -4.36 21.25 4.10
CA GLU A 42 -2.90 21.15 4.00
C GLU A 42 -2.50 19.69 3.82
N SER A 43 -1.57 19.40 2.89
CA SER A 43 -1.09 18.05 2.60
C SER A 43 0.34 17.79 3.10
N ILE A 44 0.53 16.66 3.78
CA ILE A 44 1.82 16.24 4.35
C ILE A 44 2.27 14.91 3.74
N ALA A 45 3.31 14.98 2.93
CA ALA A 45 3.94 13.82 2.32
C ALA A 45 5.07 13.27 3.24
N PHE A 46 4.88 12.07 3.78
CA PHE A 46 5.91 11.33 4.52
C PHE A 46 6.78 10.55 3.55
N CYS A 47 7.93 11.11 3.20
CA CYS A 47 8.89 10.60 2.23
C CYS A 47 9.95 9.70 2.87
N GLN A 48 10.63 8.94 2.02
CA GLN A 48 11.86 8.24 2.38
C GLN A 48 13.03 8.88 1.64
N LYS A 49 14.20 9.01 2.30
CA LYS A 49 15.43 9.54 1.69
C LYS A 49 15.73 8.87 0.34
N GLY A 50 16.05 9.69 -0.66
CA GLY A 50 16.27 9.30 -2.04
C GLY A 50 14.99 9.20 -2.90
N ARG A 51 13.81 9.44 -2.33
CA ARG A 51 12.50 9.35 -3.00
C ARG A 51 11.64 10.60 -2.80
N GLU A 52 12.18 11.63 -2.15
CA GLU A 52 11.45 12.82 -1.74
C GLU A 52 11.29 13.88 -2.84
N ARG A 53 12.21 13.95 -3.82
CA ARG A 53 12.29 15.06 -4.80
C ARG A 53 11.00 15.28 -5.59
N THR A 54 10.29 14.21 -5.92
CA THR A 54 8.94 14.29 -6.53
C THR A 54 8.03 15.21 -5.73
N TYR A 55 8.02 15.06 -4.41
CA TYR A 55 7.12 15.78 -3.51
C TYR A 55 7.72 17.10 -3.00
N SER A 56 9.02 17.14 -2.74
CA SER A 56 9.70 18.30 -2.14
C SER A 56 10.09 19.37 -3.14
N GLU A 57 10.26 19.03 -4.43
CA GLU A 57 10.68 19.96 -5.47
C GLU A 57 9.62 20.09 -6.57
N TYR A 58 9.27 18.99 -7.24
CA TYR A 58 8.50 19.06 -8.48
C TYR A 58 7.02 19.35 -8.28
N PHE A 59 6.41 18.77 -7.23
CA PHE A 59 4.99 18.94 -6.90
C PHE A 59 4.76 19.76 -5.63
N LYS A 60 5.80 20.44 -5.13
CA LYS A 60 5.72 21.36 -4.00
C LYS A 60 4.73 22.48 -4.31
N THR A 61 3.90 22.85 -3.35
CA THR A 61 2.98 23.98 -3.50
C THR A 61 3.74 25.30 -3.57
N HIS A 62 3.26 26.15 -4.47
CA HIS A 62 3.77 27.50 -4.67
C HIS A 62 2.60 28.47 -4.68
N TYR A 63 2.67 29.45 -3.80
CA TYR A 63 1.69 30.53 -3.69
C TYR A 63 2.28 31.83 -4.24
N ASP A 64 1.43 32.66 -4.85
CA ASP A 64 1.82 34.02 -5.20
C ASP A 64 1.82 34.93 -3.96
N SER A 65 2.23 36.20 -4.13
CA SER A 65 2.25 37.17 -3.04
C SER A 65 0.87 37.54 -2.49
N ALA A 66 -0.21 37.21 -3.21
CA ALA A 66 -1.58 37.42 -2.79
C ALA A 66 -2.18 36.19 -2.08
N GLY A 67 -1.41 35.10 -1.96
CA GLY A 67 -1.84 33.86 -1.31
C GLY A 67 -2.63 32.91 -2.23
N ASN A 68 -2.66 33.16 -3.54
CA ASN A 68 -3.31 32.25 -4.47
C ASN A 68 -2.37 31.09 -4.82
N LEU A 69 -2.91 29.87 -4.86
CA LEU A 69 -2.16 28.70 -5.32
C LEU A 69 -1.83 28.87 -6.81
N VAL A 70 -0.54 28.90 -7.14
CA VAL A 70 -0.05 29.01 -8.53
C VAL A 70 0.16 27.64 -9.15
N ARG A 71 0.75 26.71 -8.40
CA ARG A 71 1.03 25.34 -8.83
C ARG A 71 1.40 24.44 -7.66
N GLY A 72 1.38 23.13 -7.91
CA GLY A 72 1.79 22.11 -6.97
C GLY A 72 0.68 21.71 -6.00
N MET A 73 0.86 20.58 -5.33
CA MET A 73 -0.15 19.97 -4.47
C MET A 73 0.39 19.52 -3.11
N VAL A 74 1.72 19.50 -2.90
CA VAL A 74 2.37 19.08 -1.66
C VAL A 74 2.79 20.28 -0.78
N ASP A 75 2.16 20.45 0.38
CA ASP A 75 2.47 21.57 1.29
C ASP A 75 3.63 21.33 2.22
N ARG A 76 3.77 20.10 2.72
CA ARG A 76 4.84 19.76 3.64
C ARG A 76 5.41 18.39 3.34
N VAL A 77 6.71 18.27 3.54
CA VAL A 77 7.43 17.02 3.35
C VAL A 77 8.18 16.71 4.63
N VAL A 78 8.00 15.49 5.13
CA VAL A 78 8.78 14.91 6.22
C VAL A 78 9.60 13.78 5.62
N VAL A 79 10.90 13.73 5.86
CA VAL A 79 11.79 12.73 5.22
C VAL A 79 12.36 11.79 6.27
N TYR A 80 12.00 10.51 6.15
CA TYR A 80 12.50 9.41 6.98
C TYR A 80 13.66 8.67 6.32
N ASP A 81 14.52 8.01 7.11
CA ASP A 81 15.52 7.08 6.55
C ASP A 81 14.84 5.86 5.92
N LYS A 82 13.77 5.37 6.57
CA LYS A 82 12.85 4.34 6.06
C LYS A 82 11.40 4.69 6.40
N PHE A 83 10.47 4.38 5.50
CA PHE A 83 9.03 4.63 5.73
C PHE A 83 8.48 4.06 7.05
N LYS A 84 9.03 2.94 7.53
CA LYS A 84 8.63 2.33 8.82
C LYS A 84 8.86 3.21 10.05
N GLU A 85 9.67 4.27 9.95
CA GLU A 85 9.88 5.23 11.04
C GLU A 85 8.61 5.98 11.43
N ILE A 86 7.61 6.05 10.54
CA ILE A 86 6.29 6.59 10.87
C ILE A 86 5.61 5.85 12.03
N MET A 87 6.05 4.61 12.33
CA MET A 87 5.56 3.82 13.45
C MET A 87 6.20 4.20 14.79
N ALA A 88 7.26 5.01 14.80
CA ALA A 88 7.92 5.39 16.04
C ALA A 88 6.94 6.19 16.93
N PRO A 89 6.82 5.90 18.25
CA PRO A 89 5.86 6.57 19.12
C PRO A 89 5.95 8.10 19.10
N GLU A 90 7.17 8.64 19.07
CA GLU A 90 7.44 10.06 18.98
C GLU A 90 7.02 10.68 17.65
N GLU A 91 7.12 9.94 16.54
CA GLU A 91 6.66 10.39 15.24
C GLU A 91 5.13 10.38 15.18
N GLN A 92 4.50 9.31 15.66
CA GLN A 92 3.05 9.24 15.77
C GLN A 92 2.49 10.37 16.64
N GLN A 93 3.15 10.70 17.75
CA GLN A 93 2.74 11.81 18.61
C GLN A 93 2.81 13.15 17.88
N LYS A 94 3.89 13.43 17.13
CA LYS A 94 3.98 14.65 16.31
C LYS A 94 2.85 14.73 15.27
N ILE A 95 2.51 13.60 14.66
CA ILE A 95 1.43 13.52 13.67
C ILE A 95 0.07 13.79 14.33
N ILE A 96 -0.14 13.25 15.53
CA ILE A 96 -1.34 13.43 16.36
C ILE A 96 -1.49 14.89 16.80
N ASP A 97 -0.44 15.48 17.35
CA ASP A 97 -0.44 16.87 17.85
C ASP A 97 -0.67 17.89 16.72
N ASP A 98 -0.38 17.51 15.47
CA ASP A 98 -0.59 18.34 14.30
C ASP A 98 -1.92 18.09 13.58
N ASN A 99 -2.85 17.35 14.22
CA ASN A 99 -4.21 17.08 13.72
C ASN A 99 -4.23 16.40 12.34
N ILE A 100 -3.27 15.53 12.07
CA ILE A 100 -3.14 14.88 10.76
C ILE A 100 -4.07 13.67 10.69
N LEU A 101 -4.99 13.71 9.73
CA LEU A 101 -5.78 12.55 9.30
C LEU A 101 -4.98 11.79 8.24
N PHE A 102 -4.70 10.52 8.50
CA PHE A 102 -3.86 9.70 7.64
C PHE A 102 -4.67 9.00 6.55
N ILE A 103 -4.26 9.15 5.28
CA ILE A 103 -4.86 8.44 4.15
C ILE A 103 -3.95 7.27 3.78
N PRO A 104 -4.33 6.02 4.11
CA PRO A 104 -3.52 4.86 3.76
C PRO A 104 -3.49 4.65 2.25
N ASN A 105 -2.33 4.28 1.73
CA ASN A 105 -2.17 3.82 0.35
C ASN A 105 -1.35 2.52 0.34
N ARG A 106 -1.24 1.85 -0.82
CA ARG A 106 -0.56 0.54 -0.92
C ARG A 106 0.89 0.56 -0.44
N SER A 107 1.58 1.70 -0.55
CA SER A 107 2.96 1.79 -0.07
C SER A 107 3.05 1.74 1.45
N PHE A 108 2.04 2.21 2.17
CA PHE A 108 2.00 2.08 3.63
C PHE A 108 2.02 0.61 4.06
N THR A 109 1.13 -0.22 3.52
CA THR A 109 1.06 -1.66 3.82
C THR A 109 2.21 -2.47 3.21
N SER A 110 2.89 -1.94 2.19
CA SER A 110 4.04 -2.62 1.57
C SER A 110 5.38 -2.35 2.28
N TYR A 111 5.51 -1.23 2.99
CA TYR A 111 6.76 -0.83 3.68
C TYR A 111 6.66 -0.85 5.21
N VAL A 112 5.45 -1.00 5.75
CA VAL A 112 5.17 -1.16 7.17
C VAL A 112 4.44 -2.48 7.36
N ASP A 113 4.86 -3.24 8.37
CA ASP A 113 4.26 -4.53 8.68
C ASP A 113 2.76 -4.38 9.02
N MET A 114 1.92 -5.26 8.46
CA MET A 114 0.47 -5.18 8.63
C MET A 114 0.05 -5.30 10.10
N LYS A 115 0.73 -6.14 10.88
CA LYS A 115 0.43 -6.31 12.31
C LYS A 115 0.78 -5.03 13.07
N GLU A 116 1.89 -4.38 12.74
CA GLU A 116 2.26 -3.09 13.31
C GLU A 116 1.22 -2.00 12.99
N ILE A 117 0.71 -1.94 11.76
CA ILE A 117 -0.36 -1.01 11.38
C ILE A 117 -1.63 -1.27 12.21
N GLU A 118 -2.03 -2.55 12.35
CA GLU A 118 -3.24 -2.95 13.06
C GLU A 118 -3.17 -2.70 14.57
N ASP A 119 -2.01 -2.96 15.17
CA ASP A 119 -1.84 -3.02 16.62
C ASP A 119 -1.17 -1.78 17.23
N ASN A 120 -0.43 -0.99 16.46
CA ASN A 120 0.44 0.07 17.00
C ASN A 120 0.32 1.44 16.31
N PHE A 121 -0.37 1.56 15.17
CA PHE A 121 -0.57 2.86 14.51
C PHE A 121 -1.79 3.61 15.10
N ARG A 122 -1.51 4.54 16.01
CA ARG A 122 -2.50 5.31 16.78
C ARG A 122 -3.03 6.56 16.09
N VAL A 123 -2.40 6.96 14.99
CA VAL A 123 -2.89 8.08 14.17
C VAL A 123 -4.26 7.70 13.56
N PRO A 124 -5.27 8.58 13.61
CA PRO A 124 -6.54 8.37 12.91
C PRO A 124 -6.28 8.18 11.42
N MET A 125 -6.80 7.09 10.86
CA MET A 125 -6.68 6.76 9.44
C MET A 125 -8.06 6.69 8.79
N PHE A 126 -8.15 7.14 7.55
CA PHE A 126 -9.37 7.03 6.76
C PHE A 126 -9.59 5.58 6.28
N GLY A 127 -10.84 5.14 6.32
CA GLY A 127 -11.25 3.79 5.91
C GLY A 127 -11.33 2.80 7.07
N ASN A 128 -11.31 1.50 6.74
CA ASN A 128 -11.41 0.42 7.72
C ASN A 128 -10.06 -0.29 7.86
N ARG A 129 -9.40 -0.11 9.01
CA ARG A 129 -8.10 -0.73 9.33
C ARG A 129 -8.09 -2.24 9.15
N SER A 130 -9.18 -2.93 9.50
CA SER A 130 -9.28 -4.39 9.38
C SER A 130 -9.36 -4.89 7.93
N MET A 131 -9.75 -4.02 6.99
CA MET A 131 -9.82 -4.36 5.56
C MET A 131 -8.45 -4.35 4.89
N LEU A 132 -7.46 -3.65 5.46
CA LEU A 132 -6.11 -3.60 4.89
C LEU A 132 -5.50 -5.01 4.79
N ARG A 133 -5.73 -5.87 5.78
CA ARG A 133 -5.27 -7.27 5.77
C ARG A 133 -5.95 -8.11 4.70
N SER A 134 -7.20 -7.84 4.34
CA SER A 134 -7.88 -8.58 3.27
C SER A 134 -7.25 -8.34 1.88
N GLU A 135 -6.47 -7.27 1.72
CA GLU A 135 -5.68 -7.03 0.52
C GLU A 135 -4.36 -7.82 0.51
N GLU A 136 -3.92 -8.33 1.66
CA GLU A 136 -2.70 -9.13 1.75
C GLU A 136 -2.88 -10.53 1.19
N ARG A 137 -1.82 -10.99 0.53
CA ARG A 137 -1.79 -12.27 -0.17
C ARG A 137 -1.33 -13.33 0.82
N GLY A 138 -2.04 -14.45 0.88
CA GLY A 138 -1.75 -15.56 1.81
C GLY A 138 -2.61 -15.55 3.07
N GLU A 139 -3.35 -14.48 3.33
CA GLU A 139 -4.35 -14.46 4.40
C GLU A 139 -5.54 -15.35 4.05
N VAL A 140 -6.09 -16.06 5.03
CA VAL A 140 -7.27 -16.94 4.84
C VAL A 140 -8.48 -16.12 4.39
N LYS A 141 -8.63 -14.90 4.93
CA LYS A 141 -9.70 -13.96 4.61
C LYS A 141 -9.21 -12.85 3.66
N ASN A 142 -8.52 -13.25 2.61
CA ASN A 142 -8.09 -12.37 1.54
C ASN A 142 -9.26 -11.99 0.61
N TYR A 143 -8.98 -11.23 -0.44
CA TYR A 143 -10.01 -10.78 -1.39
C TYR A 143 -10.75 -11.93 -2.10
N TYR A 144 -10.14 -13.09 -2.38
CA TYR A 144 -10.86 -14.23 -2.99
C TYR A 144 -11.90 -14.81 -2.02
N TRP A 145 -11.57 -14.89 -0.73
CA TRP A 145 -12.53 -15.26 0.29
C TRP A 145 -13.69 -14.26 0.33
N LEU A 146 -13.41 -12.95 0.22
CA LEU A 146 -14.44 -11.93 0.17
C LEU A 146 -15.33 -12.07 -1.08
N LEU A 147 -14.74 -12.30 -2.25
CA LEU A 147 -15.49 -12.53 -3.50
C LEU A 147 -16.39 -13.77 -3.40
N GLU A 148 -15.89 -14.85 -2.82
CA GLU A 148 -16.67 -16.07 -2.55
C GLU A 148 -17.87 -15.77 -1.64
N LYS A 149 -17.65 -15.07 -0.52
CA LYS A 149 -18.75 -14.69 0.40
C LYS A 149 -19.74 -13.72 -0.21
N ALA A 150 -19.30 -12.88 -1.14
CA ALA A 150 -20.16 -11.96 -1.88
C ALA A 150 -20.88 -12.61 -3.07
N GLY A 151 -20.57 -13.87 -3.42
CA GLY A 151 -21.12 -14.52 -4.60
C GLY A 151 -20.66 -13.89 -5.92
N LEU A 152 -19.49 -13.25 -5.94
CA LEU A 152 -18.92 -12.62 -7.12
C LEU A 152 -18.02 -13.61 -7.88
N PRO A 153 -18.02 -13.58 -9.22
CA PRO A 153 -17.19 -14.50 -10.00
C PRO A 153 -15.70 -14.15 -9.87
N PHE A 154 -14.86 -15.18 -9.80
CA PHE A 154 -13.40 -15.07 -9.89
C PHE A 154 -12.84 -16.30 -10.63
N PRO A 155 -11.61 -16.23 -11.19
CA PRO A 155 -11.02 -17.37 -11.88
C PRO A 155 -10.94 -18.60 -10.98
N GLU A 156 -11.31 -19.76 -11.51
CA GLU A 156 -11.16 -21.04 -10.82
C GLU A 156 -9.70 -21.29 -10.44
N LYS A 157 -9.49 -21.84 -9.24
CA LYS A 157 -8.16 -22.21 -8.76
C LYS A 157 -7.89 -23.67 -9.14
N ILE A 158 -6.74 -23.90 -9.75
CA ILE A 158 -6.21 -25.23 -10.05
C ILE A 158 -5.11 -25.50 -9.02
N GLU A 159 -5.26 -26.56 -8.23
CA GLU A 159 -4.31 -26.93 -7.17
C GLU A 159 -3.16 -27.80 -7.69
N ASP A 160 -3.41 -28.65 -8.68
CA ASP A 160 -2.41 -29.53 -9.29
C ASP A 160 -2.19 -29.15 -10.77
N PRO A 161 -0.96 -28.86 -11.21
CA PRO A 161 -0.65 -28.66 -12.63
C PRO A 161 -1.07 -29.83 -13.55
N ALA A 162 -1.28 -31.03 -13.00
CA ALA A 162 -1.84 -32.18 -13.72
C ALA A 162 -3.29 -31.96 -14.16
N ASP A 163 -4.03 -31.08 -13.49
CA ASP A 163 -5.44 -30.77 -13.77
C ASP A 163 -5.60 -29.64 -14.81
N ILE A 164 -4.50 -29.15 -15.41
CA ILE A 164 -4.56 -28.11 -16.45
C ILE A 164 -5.20 -28.67 -17.72
N ASP A 165 -6.44 -28.24 -18.00
CA ASP A 165 -7.25 -28.65 -19.16
C ASP A 165 -7.53 -27.50 -20.15
N SER A 166 -7.08 -26.29 -19.82
CA SER A 166 -7.37 -25.05 -20.54
C SER A 166 -6.25 -24.01 -20.32
N LEU A 167 -6.39 -22.83 -20.93
CA LEU A 167 -5.39 -21.76 -20.79
C LEU A 167 -5.41 -21.18 -19.36
N VAL A 168 -4.34 -21.41 -18.62
CA VAL A 168 -4.12 -20.92 -17.26
C VAL A 168 -3.05 -19.83 -17.20
N MET A 169 -3.10 -19.03 -16.15
CA MET A 169 -2.05 -18.09 -15.76
C MET A 169 -1.47 -18.51 -14.42
N VAL A 170 -0.22 -18.99 -14.43
CA VAL A 170 0.53 -19.36 -13.24
C VAL A 170 1.15 -18.11 -12.64
N LYS A 171 0.95 -17.91 -11.34
CA LYS A 171 1.36 -16.69 -10.62
C LYS A 171 2.27 -17.08 -9.46
N LEU A 172 3.51 -16.62 -9.47
CA LEU A 172 4.49 -16.95 -8.43
C LEU A 172 5.41 -15.77 -8.14
N HIS A 173 6.28 -15.88 -7.14
CA HIS A 173 7.26 -14.85 -6.85
C HIS A 173 8.38 -14.85 -7.89
N HIS A 174 8.88 -13.65 -8.24
CA HIS A 174 10.11 -13.54 -9.03
C HIS A 174 11.32 -13.80 -8.11
N ALA A 175 12.28 -14.59 -8.59
CA ALA A 175 13.48 -14.96 -7.84
C ALA A 175 14.27 -13.76 -7.30
N GLN A 176 14.39 -12.67 -8.06
CA GLN A 176 15.15 -11.47 -7.69
C GLN A 176 14.24 -10.32 -7.25
N LYS A 177 13.19 -10.03 -8.03
CA LYS A 177 12.29 -8.91 -7.76
C LYS A 177 11.18 -9.37 -6.80
N LYS A 178 11.50 -9.54 -5.53
CA LYS A 178 10.58 -10.14 -4.53
C LYS A 178 9.24 -9.39 -4.35
N LEU A 179 9.20 -8.08 -4.65
CA LEU A 179 7.96 -7.29 -4.66
C LEU A 179 7.12 -7.50 -5.93
N GLU A 180 7.73 -7.97 -7.00
CA GLU A 180 7.10 -8.27 -8.28
C GLU A 180 6.68 -9.75 -8.34
N ARG A 181 5.72 -10.04 -9.20
CA ARG A 181 5.33 -11.42 -9.53
C ARG A 181 6.01 -11.88 -10.81
N GLY A 182 6.43 -13.13 -10.80
CA GLY A 182 6.61 -13.91 -12.02
C GLY A 182 5.25 -14.37 -12.53
N PHE A 183 5.11 -14.42 -13.85
CA PHE A 183 3.93 -14.94 -14.52
C PHE A 183 4.34 -15.75 -15.73
N PHE A 184 3.63 -16.84 -15.97
CA PHE A 184 3.63 -17.48 -17.27
C PHE A 184 2.29 -18.14 -17.53
N THR A 185 1.99 -18.36 -18.80
CA THR A 185 0.77 -19.07 -19.21
C THR A 185 1.09 -20.52 -19.55
N ALA A 186 0.11 -21.39 -19.39
CA ALA A 186 0.18 -22.76 -19.89
C ALA A 186 -1.21 -23.20 -20.33
N ALA A 187 -1.31 -24.03 -21.36
CA ALA A 187 -2.56 -24.65 -21.80
C ALA A 187 -2.56 -26.18 -21.59
N SER A 188 -1.50 -26.72 -21.00
CA SER A 188 -1.37 -28.13 -20.63
C SER A 188 -0.28 -28.32 -19.57
N THR A 189 -0.29 -29.46 -18.87
CA THR A 189 0.78 -29.86 -17.94
C THR A 189 2.15 -29.93 -18.62
N SER A 190 2.22 -30.33 -19.90
CA SER A 190 3.49 -30.38 -20.64
C SER A 190 4.07 -28.99 -20.84
N GLU A 191 3.24 -28.04 -21.28
CA GLU A 191 3.66 -26.64 -21.49
C GLU A 191 4.02 -25.97 -20.16
N TYR A 192 3.30 -26.28 -19.08
CA TYR A 192 3.64 -25.84 -17.73
C TYR A 192 5.07 -26.25 -17.36
N ASN A 193 5.38 -27.54 -17.51
CA ASN A 193 6.70 -28.09 -17.17
C ASN A 193 7.82 -27.51 -18.04
N GLU A 194 7.62 -27.40 -19.35
CA GLU A 194 8.63 -26.82 -20.25
C GLU A 194 8.93 -25.36 -19.91
N LYS A 195 7.89 -24.52 -19.74
CA LYS A 195 8.07 -23.10 -19.42
C LYS A 195 8.69 -22.90 -18.05
N ALA A 196 8.24 -23.66 -17.05
CA ALA A 196 8.83 -23.62 -15.71
C ALA A 196 10.34 -23.90 -15.75
N GLN A 197 10.76 -24.96 -16.46
CA GLN A 197 12.16 -25.31 -16.60
C GLN A 197 12.99 -24.23 -17.31
N VAL A 198 12.44 -23.60 -18.35
CA VAL A 198 13.11 -22.47 -19.02
C VAL A 198 13.29 -21.29 -18.06
N LEU A 199 12.25 -20.92 -17.31
CA LEU A 199 12.29 -19.79 -16.39
C LEU A 199 13.21 -20.04 -15.18
N ILE A 200 13.28 -21.27 -14.67
CA ILE A 200 14.25 -21.68 -13.63
C ILE A 200 15.68 -21.52 -14.16
N LYS A 201 15.96 -22.05 -15.36
CA LYS A 201 17.30 -21.93 -15.99
C LYS A 201 17.71 -20.48 -16.23
N GLN A 202 16.75 -19.61 -16.50
CA GLN A 202 16.98 -18.17 -16.66
C GLN A 202 17.09 -17.41 -15.34
N GLY A 203 16.85 -18.07 -14.19
CA GLY A 203 16.86 -17.43 -12.87
C GLY A 203 15.71 -16.44 -12.66
N VAL A 204 14.61 -16.59 -13.39
CA VAL A 204 13.42 -15.73 -13.25
C VAL A 204 12.57 -16.19 -12.06
N ILE A 205 12.44 -17.51 -11.89
CA ILE A 205 11.69 -18.16 -10.80
C ILE A 205 12.57 -19.21 -10.13
N THR A 206 12.17 -19.68 -8.95
CA THR A 206 12.85 -20.78 -8.24
C THR A 206 11.95 -22.02 -8.19
N GLU A 207 12.54 -23.20 -7.97
CA GLU A 207 11.75 -24.43 -7.74
C GLU A 207 10.87 -24.32 -6.48
N GLU A 208 11.36 -23.63 -5.45
CA GLU A 208 10.59 -23.34 -4.23
C GLU A 208 9.38 -22.46 -4.52
N ASP A 209 9.57 -21.35 -5.25
CA ASP A 209 8.47 -20.44 -5.61
C ASP A 209 7.46 -21.15 -6.54
N LEU A 210 7.91 -22.08 -7.38
CA LEU A 210 7.06 -22.88 -8.27
C LEU A 210 6.23 -23.92 -7.49
N GLY A 211 6.81 -24.55 -6.46
CA GLY A 211 6.09 -25.50 -5.59
C GLY A 211 5.01 -24.84 -4.73
N ASN A 212 5.05 -23.51 -4.59
CA ASN A 212 4.07 -22.69 -3.86
C ASN A 212 3.18 -21.84 -4.79
N ALA A 213 3.22 -22.08 -6.11
CA ALA A 213 2.51 -21.30 -7.12
C ALA A 213 0.99 -21.54 -7.13
#